data_AF-A0A353HQS5-F1
#
_entry.id   AF-A0A353HQS5-F1
#
_cell.length_a   1.000
_cell.length_b   1.000
_cell.length_c   1.000
_cell.angle_alpha   90.00
_cell.angle_beta   90.00
_cell.angle_gamma   90.00
#
_symmetry.space_group_name_H-M   'P 1'
#
loop_
_entity.id
_entity.type
_entity.pdbx_description
1 polymer ?
#
loop_
_entity_poly.entity_id
_entity_poly.type
_entity_poly.pdbx_seq_one_letter_code
_entity_poly.pdbx_strand_id
1 'polypeptide(L)' 'PGGMNGVRLAELVRKRQPDVPVLLATGYMNELPVSARPGATYTTMAKPYRLADLAERIRLALTSDARRDSASGFQHEG' A
#
# COMPACT_ATOMS: atom_id res chain seq x y z
N PRO A 1 -7.68 -0.04 -26.17
CA PRO A 1 -7.02 0.65 -25.04
C PRO A 1 -6.98 -0.25 -23.78
N GLY A 2 -5.82 -0.82 -23.47
CA GLY A 2 -5.65 -1.84 -22.42
C GLY A 2 -4.35 -1.64 -21.64
N GLY A 3 -4.19 -0.45 -21.04
CA GLY A 3 -3.05 -0.14 -20.19
C GLY A 3 -3.09 -0.86 -18.84
N MET A 4 -1.97 -0.83 -18.11
CA MET A 4 -1.86 -1.39 -16.77
C MET A 4 -2.72 -0.60 -15.76
N ASN A 5 -3.60 -1.27 -15.02
CA ASN A 5 -4.33 -0.70 -13.88
C ASN A 5 -3.37 -0.49 -12.69
N GLY A 6 -3.58 0.57 -11.89
CA GLY A 6 -2.83 0.85 -10.67
C GLY A 6 -2.78 -0.31 -9.66
N VAL A 7 -3.81 -1.16 -9.61
CA VAL A 7 -3.78 -2.39 -8.78
C VAL A 7 -2.73 -3.37 -9.29
N ARG A 8 -2.68 -3.60 -10.61
CA ARG A 8 -1.69 -4.50 -11.22
C ARG A 8 -0.27 -3.96 -11.04
N LEU A 9 -0.10 -2.64 -11.11
CA LEU A 9 1.18 -2.01 -10.80
C LEU A 9 1.58 -2.25 -9.34
N ALA A 10 0.65 -2.08 -8.40
CA ALA A 10 0.92 -2.33 -6.98
C ALA A 10 1.36 -3.78 -6.70
N GLU A 11 0.73 -4.77 -7.37
CA GLU A 11 1.16 -6.17 -7.29
C GLU A 11 2.59 -6.36 -7.79
N LEU A 12 2.96 -5.69 -8.90
CA LEU A 12 4.30 -5.77 -9.46
C LEU A 12 5.34 -5.08 -8.57
N VAL A 13 4.99 -3.94 -7.97
CA VAL A 13 5.85 -3.25 -6.98
C VAL A 13 6.09 -4.18 -5.80
N ARG A 14 5.05 -4.77 -5.20
CA ARG A 14 5.22 -5.68 -4.05
C ARG A 14 6.09 -6.89 -4.38
N LYS A 15 6.02 -7.41 -5.59
CA LYS A 15 6.88 -8.54 -6.03
C LYS A 15 8.36 -8.15 -6.19
N ARG A 16 8.65 -6.91 -6.54
CA ARG A 16 10.02 -6.43 -6.81
C ARG A 16 10.66 -5.75 -5.61
N GLN A 17 9.85 -5.04 -4.82
CA GLN A 17 10.24 -4.24 -3.66
C GLN A 17 9.17 -4.43 -2.59
N PRO A 18 9.24 -5.53 -1.81
CA PRO A 18 8.23 -5.85 -0.82
C PRO A 18 8.13 -4.81 0.30
N ASP A 19 9.20 -4.08 0.58
CA ASP A 19 9.31 -3.11 1.68
C ASP A 19 8.95 -1.67 1.26
N VAL A 20 8.37 -1.49 0.06
CA VAL A 20 7.87 -0.19 -0.38
C VAL A 20 6.37 -0.10 -0.09
N PRO A 21 5.93 0.85 0.75
CA PRO A 21 4.51 1.09 0.98
C PRO A 21 3.80 1.55 -0.29
N VAL A 22 2.59 1.02 -0.52
CA VAL A 22 1.75 1.40 -1.66
C VAL A 22 0.43 1.99 -1.18
N LEU A 23 0.15 3.23 -1.62
CA LEU A 23 -1.11 3.95 -1.43
C LEU A 23 -1.84 4.06 -2.78
N LEU A 24 -3.04 3.48 -2.87
CA LEU A 24 -3.87 3.54 -4.08
C LEU A 24 -4.89 4.68 -3.99
N ALA A 25 -4.96 5.54 -5.00
CA ALA A 25 -5.94 6.61 -5.07
C ALA A 25 -7.04 6.31 -6.10
N THR A 26 -8.30 6.20 -5.67
CA THR A 26 -9.45 5.83 -6.52
C THR A 26 -10.54 6.91 -6.54
N GLY A 27 -11.14 7.19 -7.70
CA GLY A 27 -12.39 7.96 -7.80
C GLY A 27 -13.65 7.10 -7.68
N TYR A 28 -13.50 5.77 -7.75
CA TYR A 28 -14.57 4.79 -7.66
C TYR A 28 -14.27 3.86 -6.47
N MET A 29 -14.85 4.17 -5.30
CA MET A 29 -14.67 3.32 -4.12
C MET A 29 -15.24 1.91 -4.33
N ASN A 30 -16.26 1.75 -5.19
CA ASN A 30 -16.91 0.47 -5.48
C ASN A 30 -16.07 -0.49 -6.34
N GLU A 31 -15.00 0.00 -6.97
CA GLU A 31 -14.07 -0.82 -7.78
C GLU A 31 -12.79 -1.17 -7.02
N LEU A 32 -12.70 -0.80 -5.74
CA LEU A 32 -11.60 -1.25 -4.90
C LEU A 32 -11.61 -2.78 -4.87
N PRO A 33 -10.51 -3.46 -5.25
CA PRO A 33 -10.42 -4.88 -5.05
C PRO A 33 -10.41 -5.12 -3.55
N VAL A 34 -11.57 -5.49 -3.01
CA VAL A 34 -11.72 -6.10 -1.68
C VAL A 34 -10.91 -7.41 -1.60
N SER A 35 -10.46 -7.92 -2.74
CA SER A 35 -9.77 -9.20 -2.89
C SER A 35 -8.32 -9.03 -3.36
N ALA A 36 -7.51 -8.31 -2.60
CA ALA A 36 -6.11 -8.69 -2.51
C ALA A 36 -6.06 -9.70 -1.37
N ARG A 37 -5.91 -10.99 -1.73
CA ARG A 37 -5.63 -12.21 -0.92
C ARG A 37 -5.69 -12.05 0.60
N PRO A 38 -6.21 -13.03 1.38
CA PRO A 38 -6.15 -12.99 2.85
C PRO A 38 -4.74 -12.56 3.32
N GLY A 39 -4.61 -11.31 3.82
CA GLY A 39 -3.34 -10.72 4.24
C GLY A 39 -2.78 -9.52 3.44
N ALA A 40 -3.29 -9.16 2.26
CA ALA A 40 -2.72 -8.06 1.45
C ALA A 40 -3.65 -6.85 1.28
N THR A 41 -4.03 -6.18 2.37
CA THR A 41 -4.84 -4.95 2.27
C THR A 41 -3.97 -3.78 1.79
N TYR A 42 -4.20 -3.28 0.57
CA TYR A 42 -3.61 -2.02 0.13
C TYR A 42 -4.25 -0.85 0.87
N THR A 43 -3.44 0.13 1.29
CA THR A 43 -4.00 1.39 1.78
C THR A 43 -4.60 2.15 0.60
N THR A 44 -5.82 2.65 0.76
CA THR A 44 -6.55 3.36 -0.30
C THR A 44 -6.91 4.78 0.12
N MET A 45 -7.15 5.65 -0.85
CA MET A 45 -7.62 7.03 -0.66
C MET A 45 -8.59 7.39 -1.79
N ALA A 46 -9.67 8.11 -1.46
CA ALA A 46 -10.60 8.60 -2.46
C ALA A 46 -10.09 9.86 -3.16
N LYS A 47 -10.36 9.96 -4.45
CA LYS A 47 -10.24 11.18 -5.24
C LYS A 47 -11.62 11.88 -5.28
N PRO A 48 -11.67 13.23 -5.25
CA PRO A 48 -10.54 14.13 -5.00
C PRO A 48 -10.10 14.09 -3.53
N TYR A 49 -8.81 14.30 -3.29
CA TYR A 49 -8.22 14.38 -1.94
C TYR A 49 -7.57 15.73 -1.69
N ARG A 50 -7.49 16.14 -0.43
CA ARG A 50 -6.70 17.31 -0.04
C ARG A 50 -5.23 16.92 0.11
N LEU A 51 -4.33 17.87 -0.15
CA LEU A 51 -2.90 17.63 -0.02
C LEU A 51 -2.49 17.30 1.42
N ALA A 52 -3.17 17.87 2.41
CA ALA A 52 -2.96 17.57 3.82
C ALA A 52 -3.25 16.09 4.13
N ASP A 53 -4.38 15.57 3.64
CA ASP A 53 -4.78 14.17 3.81
C ASP A 53 -3.77 13.21 3.15
N LEU A 54 -3.26 13.59 1.97
CA LEU A 54 -2.23 12.81 1.27
C LEU A 54 -0.93 12.76 2.07
N ALA A 55 -0.46 13.91 2.55
CA ALA A 55 0.76 13.99 3.35
C ALA A 55 0.65 13.19 4.65
N GLU A 56 -0.51 13.21 5.31
CA GLU A 56 -0.78 12.39 6.48
C GLU A 56 -0.70 10.90 6.17
N ARG A 57 -1.37 10.43 5.12
CA ARG A 57 -1.34 9.01 4.74
C ARG A 57 0.05 8.52 4.35
N ILE A 58 0.83 9.35 3.66
CA ILE A 58 2.22 9.04 3.32
C ILE A 58 3.05 8.88 4.60
N ARG A 59 2.95 9.83 5.54
CA ARG A 59 3.66 9.74 6.83
C ARG A 59 3.28 8.45 7.58
N LEU A 60 1.99 8.14 7.68
CA LEU A 60 1.52 6.92 8.33
C LEU A 60 2.03 5.64 7.66
N ALA A 61 2.07 5.61 6.32
CA ALA A 61 2.56 4.46 5.56
C ALA A 61 4.06 4.22 5.81
N LEU A 62 4.87 5.28 5.83
CA LEU A 62 6.31 5.20 6.09
C LEU A 62 6.62 4.83 7.55
N THR A 63 5.87 5.34 8.52
CA THR A 63 6.05 4.99 9.94
C THR A 63 5.62 3.55 10.25
N SER A 64 4.58 3.05 9.58
CA SER A 64 4.07 1.69 9.80
C SER A 64 5.01 0.63 9.23
N ASP A 65 5.75 0.92 8.17
CA ASP A 65 6.76 0.02 7.62
C ASP A 65 8.03 -0.03 8.47
N ALA A 66 8.50 1.12 8.97
CA ALA A 66 9.60 1.16 9.92
C ALA A 66 9.34 0.27 11.16
N ARG A 67 8.05 0.14 11.56
CA ARG A 67 7.63 -0.78 12.63
C ARG A 67 7.63 -2.25 12.20
N ARG A 68 7.32 -2.57 10.94
CA ARG A 68 7.42 -3.94 10.40
C ARG A 68 8.87 -4.42 10.25
N ASP A 69 9.77 -3.54 9.80
CA ASP A 69 11.21 -3.81 9.70
C ASP A 69 11.82 -4.07 11.08
N SER A 70 11.43 -3.27 12.08
CA SER A 70 11.93 -3.44 13.45
C SER A 70 11.44 -4.75 14.11
N ALA A 71 10.26 -5.25 13.74
CA ALA A 71 9.70 -6.49 14.30
C ALA A 71 10.24 -7.76 13.63
N SER A 72 10.79 -7.66 12.41
CA SER A 72 11.37 -8.79 11.68
C SER A 72 12.86 -9.01 11.99
N GLY A 73 13.52 -8.07 12.69
CA GLY A 73 14.92 -8.17 13.12
C GLY A 73 15.18 -8.87 14.47
N PHE A 74 14.15 -9.34 15.19
CA PHE A 74 14.29 -9.95 16.53
C PHE A 74 13.98 -11.46 16.57
N GLN A 75 14.29 -12.20 15.50
CA GLN A 75 14.37 -13.66 15.54
C GLN A 75 15.78 -14.09 15.16
N HIS A 76 16.70 -14.01 16.13
CA HIS A 76 17.99 -14.70 16.08
C HIS A 76 17.94 -15.83 17.12
N GLU A 77 18.35 -17.00 16.65
CA GLU A 77 18.24 -18.34 17.25
C GLU A 77 18.67 -18.45 18.71
N GLY A 78 18.00 -19.37 19.41
CA GLY A 78 18.54 -20.17 20.50
C GLY A 78 18.19 -21.63 20.23
#